data_AF-A0A672U543-F1
#
_entry.id   AF-A0A672U543-F1
#
_cell.length_a   1.000
_cell.length_b   1.000
_cell.length_c   1.000
_cell.angle_alpha   90.00
_cell.angle_beta   90.00
_cell.angle_gamma   90.00
#
_symmetry.space_group_name_H-M   'P 1'
#
loop_
_entity.id
_entity.type
_entity.pdbx_description
1 polymer ?
#
loop_
_entity_poly.entity_id
_entity_poly.type
_entity_poly.pdbx_seq_one_letter_code
_entity_poly.pdbx_strand_id
1 'polypeptide(L)' 'MLSKVLGPRYAQLLQAWTPTLVTWGGVAGIGVIWGTDWKLVLQYVPYIGGKYKTED' A
#
# COMPACT_ATOMS: atom_id res chain seq x y z
N MET A 1 24.33 -4.75 -16.82
CA MET A 1 23.58 -5.85 -16.17
C MET A 1 22.06 -5.60 -16.18
N LEU A 2 21.59 -4.39 -15.91
CA LEU A 2 20.17 -4.00 -15.99
C LEU A 2 19.51 -4.27 -17.37
N SER A 3 20.28 -4.16 -18.46
CA SER A 3 19.79 -4.46 -19.81
C SER A 3 19.29 -5.91 -20.00
N LYS A 4 19.68 -6.85 -19.14
CA LYS A 4 19.19 -8.25 -19.18
C LYS A 4 17.75 -8.41 -18.68
N VAL A 5 17.25 -7.46 -17.89
CA VAL A 5 15.86 -7.42 -17.38
C VAL A 5 14.97 -6.43 -18.14
N LEU A 6 15.52 -5.76 -19.16
CA LEU A 6 14.78 -4.88 -20.06
C LEU A 6 14.49 -5.63 -21.36
N GLY A 7 13.27 -6.17 -21.47
CA GLY A 7 12.81 -6.85 -22.69
C GLY A 7 11.32 -7.22 -22.66
N PRO A 8 10.70 -7.51 -23.82
CA PRO A 8 9.25 -7.73 -23.93
C PRO A 8 8.71 -8.83 -23.00
N ARG A 9 9.47 -9.91 -22.82
CA ARG A 9 9.12 -11.02 -21.91
C ARG A 9 9.03 -10.57 -20.45
N TYR A 10 9.97 -9.73 -19.99
CA TYR A 10 9.98 -9.25 -18.61
C TYR A 10 8.90 -8.21 -18.37
N ALA A 11 8.54 -7.42 -19.39
CA ALA A 11 7.38 -6.53 -19.33
C ALA A 11 6.06 -7.32 -19.18
N GLN A 12 5.89 -8.39 -19.96
CA GLN A 12 4.74 -9.29 -19.83
C GLN A 12 4.69 -9.99 -18.45
N LEU A 13 5.84 -10.43 -17.94
CA LEU A 13 5.94 -11.01 -16.61
C LEU A 13 5.54 -9.98 -15.54
N LEU A 14 6.08 -8.76 -15.60
CA LEU A 14 5.71 -7.68 -14.69
C LEU A 14 4.19 -7.48 -14.71
N GLN A 15 3.58 -7.36 -15.89
CA GLN A 15 2.14 -7.18 -16.04
C GLN A 15 1.34 -8.31 -15.39
N ALA A 16 1.78 -9.56 -15.53
CA ALA A 16 1.14 -10.71 -14.91
C ALA A 16 1.25 -10.68 -13.37
N TRP A 17 2.35 -10.16 -12.82
CA TRP A 17 2.58 -10.06 -11.38
C TRP A 17 2.07 -8.74 -10.76
N THR A 18 1.74 -7.74 -11.57
CA THR A 18 1.24 -6.44 -11.10
C THR A 18 0.08 -6.57 -10.10
N PRO A 19 -0.97 -7.37 -10.35
CA PRO A 19 -2.07 -7.50 -9.39
C PRO A 19 -1.58 -8.00 -8.03
N THR A 20 -0.74 -9.03 -8.01
CA THR A 20 -0.17 -9.60 -6.79
C THR A 20 0.68 -8.58 -6.03
N LEU A 21 1.54 -7.84 -6.73
CA LEU A 21 2.37 -6.80 -6.10
C LEU A 21 1.52 -5.67 -5.52
N VAL A 22 0.49 -5.23 -6.23
CA VAL A 22 -0.44 -4.20 -5.74
C VAL A 22 -1.19 -4.70 -4.51
N THR A 23 -1.69 -5.94 -4.52
CA THR A 23 -2.39 -6.52 -3.37
C THR A 23 -1.47 -6.61 -2.14
N TRP A 24 -0.28 -7.19 -2.27
CA TRP A 24 0.64 -7.32 -1.14
C TRP A 24 1.21 -5.98 -0.68
N GLY A 25 1.44 -5.04 -1.61
CA GLY A 25 1.80 -3.66 -1.27
C GLY A 25 0.70 -2.97 -0.48
N GLY A 26 -0.57 -3.16 -0.86
CA GLY A 26 -1.73 -2.68 -0.12
C GLY A 26 -1.85 -3.29 1.27
N VAL A 27 -1.68 -4.60 1.40
CA VAL A 27 -1.68 -5.32 2.69
C VAL A 27 -0.57 -4.78 3.61
N ALA A 28 0.66 -4.66 3.10
CA ALA A 28 1.78 -4.12 3.86
C ALA A 28 1.53 -2.66 4.27
N GLY A 29 1.02 -1.84 3.35
CA GLY A 29 0.68 -0.44 3.63
C GLY A 29 -0.36 -0.30 4.73
N ILE A 30 -1.45 -1.07 4.68
CA ILE A 30 -2.47 -1.11 5.73
C ILE A 30 -1.87 -1.61 7.05
N GLY A 31 -1.01 -2.64 6.99
CA GLY A 31 -0.31 -3.17 8.16
C GLY A 31 0.55 -2.11 8.86
N VAL A 32 1.27 -1.29 8.12
CA VAL A 32 2.06 -0.17 8.67
C VAL A 32 1.14 0.90 9.27
N ILE A 33 0.07 1.30 8.56
CA ILE A 33 -0.91 2.27 9.05
C ILE A 33 -1.49 1.83 10.40
N TRP A 34 -1.88 0.56 10.50
CA TRP A 34 -2.42 -0.02 11.73
C TRP A 34 -1.36 -0.13 12.83
N GLY A 35 -0.19 -0.70 12.53
CA GLY A 35 0.86 -0.96 13.52
C GLY A 35 1.48 0.30 14.12
N THR A 36 1.38 1.44 13.43
CA THR A 36 1.87 2.74 13.92
C THR A 36 0.77 3.67 14.41
N ASP A 37 -0.50 3.23 14.40
CA ASP A 37 -1.66 4.08 14.67
C ASP A 37 -1.62 5.40 13.89
N TRP A 38 -1.33 5.31 12.59
CA TRP A 38 -0.99 6.46 11.76
C TRP A 38 -2.17 7.44 11.62
N LYS A 39 -2.19 8.46 12.47
CA LYS A 39 -3.26 9.46 12.58
C LYS A 39 -3.61 10.10 11.24
N LEU A 40 -2.62 10.48 10.43
CA LEU A 40 -2.83 11.19 9.17
C LEU A 40 -3.77 10.44 8.22
N VAL A 41 -3.73 9.10 8.23
CA VAL A 41 -4.62 8.26 7.45
C VAL A 41 -5.87 7.87 8.25
N LEU A 42 -5.68 7.36 9.48
CA LEU A 42 -6.76 6.77 10.27
C LEU A 42 -7.82 7.77 10.73
N GLN A 43 -7.52 9.07 10.81
CA GLN A 43 -8.51 10.10 11.16
C GLN A 43 -9.65 10.21 10.13
N TYR A 44 -9.40 9.83 8.87
CA TYR A 44 -10.40 9.87 7.80
C TYR A 44 -11.19 8.58 7.66
N VAL A 45 -10.79 7.51 8.35
CA VAL A 45 -11.47 6.21 8.27
C VAL A 45 -12.74 6.26 9.13
N PRO A 46 -13.94 6.01 8.56
CA PRO A 46 -15.18 5.93 9.32
C PRO A 46 -15.04 4.92 10.47
N TYR A 47 -15.72 5.18 11.60
CA TYR A 47 -15.66 4.39 12.84
C TYR A 47 -14.32 4.45 13.62
N ILE A 48 -13.16 4.46 12.95
CA ILE A 48 -11.84 4.53 13.62
C ILE A 48 -11.43 5.97 13.94
N GLY A 49 -11.71 6.91 13.04
CA GLY A 49 -11.23 8.29 13.12
C GLY A 49 -11.71 9.09 14.34
N GLY A 50 -12.76 8.61 15.03
CA GLY A 50 -13.31 9.24 16.24
C GLY A 50 -12.28 9.43 17.35
N LYS A 51 -11.31 8.50 17.49
CA LYS A 51 -10.27 8.57 18.52
C LYS A 51 -9.26 9.72 18.35
N TYR A 52 -9.28 10.39 17.20
CA TYR A 52 -8.34 11.47 16.86
C TYR A 52 -8.97 12.86 16.86
N LYS A 53 -10.28 12.96 17.11
CA LYS A 53 -10.98 14.24 17.25
C LYS A 53 -10.47 14.94 18.51
N THR A 54 -10.01 16.16 18.37
CA THR A 54 -9.88 17.08 19.50
C THR A 54 -11.24 17.70 19.77
N GLU A 55 -11.60 17.80 21.05
CA GLU A 55 -12.71 18.64 21.50
C GLU A 55 -12.28 20.10 21.30
N ASP A 56 -13.15 20.92 20.72
CA ASP A 56 -12.97 22.38 20.68
C ASP A 56 -13.11 22.98 22.09
#